data_AF-A0A1W9R125-F1
#
_entry.id   AF-A0A1W9R125-F1
#
_cell.length_a   1.000
_cell.length_b   1.000
_cell.length_c   1.000
_cell.angle_alpha   90.00
_cell.angle_beta   90.00
_cell.angle_gamma   90.00
#
_symmetry.space_group_name_H-M   'P 1'
#
loop_
_entity.id
_entity.type
_entity.pdbx_description
1 polymer ?
#
loop_
_entity_poly.entity_id
_entity_poly.type
_entity_poly.pdbx_seq_one_letter_code
_entity_poly.pdbx_strand_id
1 'polypeptide(L)'
;YDPEMKQRVSEIYIPLMTDNEIAKIIYNGENLLNLKFKNSVIKRVLRFSGGLPSVCHHLCLYMCINNSIYDTLEKQCIFNEEDFDKAVEKYVQSSSDSLKEIFDKAVKVGRVRKYNNPQEILKAFLSLGKDGLNHNEILNKIRKTIPNYPQGNLTTYLKQLQLPERGAILRYDANAGIYYFYSPFVKAYAHCVLTKRTKTKDVDIDFEVPLEDLTKTIDKLLKLKIENDE
;
A
#
# COMPACT_ATOMS: atom_id res chain seq x y z
N TYR A 1 32.09 7.73 -5.94
CA TYR A 1 31.95 6.57 -6.84
C TYR A 1 33.18 6.57 -7.72
N ASP A 2 34.03 5.56 -7.60
CA ASP A 2 35.32 5.50 -8.29
C ASP A 2 35.08 5.10 -9.77
N PRO A 3 35.47 5.92 -10.76
CA PRO A 3 35.29 5.61 -12.18
C PRO A 3 35.90 4.26 -12.60
N GLU A 4 36.98 3.83 -11.95
CA GLU A 4 37.68 2.57 -12.21
C GLU A 4 36.84 1.33 -11.89
N MET A 5 35.92 1.43 -10.93
CA MET A 5 35.05 0.32 -10.52
C MET A 5 33.92 0.06 -11.54
N LYS A 6 33.60 1.06 -12.37
CA LYS A 6 32.44 1.03 -13.28
C LYS A 6 32.54 -0.02 -14.39
N GLN A 7 33.76 -0.42 -14.77
CA GLN A 7 34.01 -1.47 -15.76
C GLN A 7 34.35 -2.83 -15.12
N ARG A 8 34.54 -2.88 -13.79
CA ARG A 8 34.95 -4.10 -13.06
C ARG A 8 33.80 -4.74 -12.27
N VAL A 9 32.70 -4.02 -12.09
CA VAL A 9 31.51 -4.49 -11.37
C VAL A 9 30.33 -4.45 -12.33
N SER A 10 29.61 -5.56 -12.45
CA SER A 10 28.32 -5.61 -13.15
C SER A 10 27.22 -5.29 -12.16
N GLU A 11 26.48 -4.21 -12.38
CA GLU A 11 25.28 -3.91 -11.62
C GLU A 11 24.16 -4.88 -12.03
N ILE A 12 23.60 -5.61 -11.07
CA ILE A 12 22.42 -6.45 -11.29
C ILE A 12 21.21 -5.66 -10.82
N TYR A 13 20.35 -5.27 -11.75
CA TYR A 13 19.10 -4.63 -11.42
C TYR A 13 18.10 -5.65 -10.87
N ILE A 14 17.59 -5.39 -9.66
CA ILE A 14 16.56 -6.22 -9.02
C ILE A 14 15.25 -5.42 -9.00
N PRO A 15 14.28 -5.73 -9.88
CA PRO A 15 12.98 -5.08 -9.85
C PRO A 15 12.16 -5.50 -8.62
N LEU A 16 11.14 -4.73 -8.30
CA LEU A 16 10.09 -5.16 -7.37
C LEU A 16 9.32 -6.34 -7.96
N MET A 17 8.86 -7.25 -7.09
CA MET A 17 8.05 -8.37 -7.54
C MET A 17 6.65 -7.91 -7.94
N THR A 18 6.11 -8.58 -8.94
CA THR A 18 4.71 -8.42 -9.36
C THR A 18 3.75 -9.02 -8.34
N ASP A 19 2.49 -8.57 -8.39
CA ASP A 19 1.43 -9.11 -7.53
C ASP A 19 1.30 -10.65 -7.65
N ASN A 20 1.50 -11.19 -8.86
CA ASN A 20 1.46 -12.63 -9.10
C ASN A 20 2.61 -13.38 -8.43
N GLU A 21 3.81 -12.81 -8.41
CA GLU A 21 4.97 -13.40 -7.74
C GLU A 21 4.81 -13.38 -6.23
N ILE A 22 4.33 -12.26 -5.67
CA ILE A 22 4.03 -12.19 -4.23
C ILE A 22 2.90 -13.15 -3.86
N ALA A 23 1.85 -13.28 -4.69
CA ALA A 23 0.77 -14.23 -4.43
C ALA A 23 1.27 -15.68 -4.40
N LYS A 24 2.22 -16.06 -5.27
CA LYS A 24 2.87 -17.38 -5.24
C LYS A 24 3.57 -17.65 -3.92
N ILE A 25 4.22 -16.66 -3.31
CA ILE A 25 4.83 -16.80 -1.97
C ILE A 25 3.76 -17.19 -0.94
N ILE A 26 2.61 -16.52 -0.98
CA ILE A 26 1.49 -16.79 -0.06
C ILE A 26 0.94 -18.20 -0.30
N TYR A 27 0.66 -18.59 -1.54
CA TYR A 27 0.13 -19.91 -1.87
C TYR A 27 1.10 -21.06 -1.52
N ASN A 28 2.41 -20.84 -1.69
CA ASN A 28 3.40 -21.83 -1.26
C ASN A 28 3.36 -21.99 0.26
N GLY A 29 3.26 -20.89 1.02
CA GLY A 29 3.08 -20.93 2.47
C GLY A 29 1.77 -21.61 2.91
N GLU A 30 0.66 -21.34 2.22
CA GLU A 30 -0.63 -22.02 2.44
C GLU A 30 -0.48 -23.54 2.39
N ASN A 31 0.15 -24.03 1.32
CA ASN A 31 0.29 -25.46 1.08
C ASN A 31 1.23 -26.13 2.10
N LEU A 32 2.36 -25.49 2.42
CA LEU A 32 3.36 -26.07 3.32
C LEU A 32 2.89 -26.14 4.78
N LEU A 33 2.09 -25.16 5.22
CA LEU A 33 1.63 -25.05 6.61
C LEU A 33 0.18 -25.51 6.82
N ASN A 34 -0.50 -25.97 5.77
CA ASN A 34 -1.93 -26.31 5.77
C ASN A 34 -2.80 -25.13 6.23
N LEU A 35 -2.59 -23.96 5.63
CA LEU A 35 -3.28 -22.70 5.94
C LEU A 35 -4.13 -22.27 4.75
N LYS A 36 -5.14 -21.42 5.00
CA LYS A 36 -5.92 -20.79 3.95
C LYS A 36 -6.16 -19.31 4.22
N PHE A 37 -5.71 -18.45 3.32
CA PHE A 37 -6.02 -17.03 3.33
C PHE A 37 -7.26 -16.78 2.47
N LYS A 38 -8.20 -16.00 3.01
CA LYS A 38 -9.29 -15.46 2.19
C LYS A 38 -8.73 -14.59 1.06
N ASN A 39 -9.36 -14.61 -0.10
CA ASN A 39 -8.94 -13.80 -1.25
C ASN A 39 -8.89 -12.29 -0.93
N SER A 40 -9.74 -11.79 -0.01
CA SER A 40 -9.68 -10.40 0.44
C SER A 40 -8.38 -10.12 1.22
N VAL A 41 -7.96 -11.05 2.08
CA VAL A 41 -6.70 -10.96 2.83
C VAL A 41 -5.50 -10.97 1.89
N ILE A 42 -5.48 -11.88 0.91
CA ILE A 42 -4.40 -11.94 -0.10
C ILE A 42 -4.26 -10.60 -0.82
N LYS A 43 -5.37 -10.04 -1.32
CA LYS A 43 -5.36 -8.72 -1.99
C LYS A 43 -4.85 -7.61 -1.06
N ARG A 44 -5.17 -7.66 0.22
CA ARG A 44 -4.65 -6.71 1.22
C ARG A 44 -3.16 -6.89 1.43
N VAL A 45 -2.65 -8.13 1.55
CA VAL A 45 -1.21 -8.40 1.67
C VAL A 45 -0.46 -7.87 0.45
N LEU A 46 -0.94 -8.14 -0.77
CA LEU A 46 -0.35 -7.65 -2.02
C LEU A 46 -0.24 -6.12 -2.04
N ARG A 47 -1.35 -5.45 -1.72
CA ARG A 47 -1.39 -3.99 -1.71
C ARG A 47 -0.44 -3.37 -0.67
N PHE A 48 -0.30 -3.99 0.49
CA PHE A 48 0.54 -3.48 1.58
C PHE A 48 2.02 -3.84 1.43
N SER A 49 2.32 -4.97 0.78
CA SER A 49 3.70 -5.36 0.48
C SER A 49 4.32 -4.46 -0.58
N GLY A 50 3.52 -3.95 -1.52
CA GLY A 50 4.00 -3.03 -2.55
C GLY A 50 5.13 -3.63 -3.41
N GLY A 51 5.04 -4.93 -3.68
CA GLY A 51 6.06 -5.67 -4.43
C GLY A 51 7.29 -6.09 -3.62
N LEU A 52 7.28 -5.92 -2.29
CA LEU A 52 8.35 -6.38 -1.39
C LEU A 52 8.06 -7.76 -0.79
N PRO A 53 8.87 -8.79 -1.12
CA PRO A 53 8.70 -10.13 -0.55
C PRO A 53 8.88 -10.17 0.95
N SER A 54 9.84 -9.39 1.47
CA SER A 54 10.12 -9.30 2.90
C SER A 54 8.93 -8.78 3.70
N VAL A 55 8.23 -7.76 3.20
CA VAL A 55 7.02 -7.23 3.84
C VAL A 55 5.89 -8.26 3.78
N CYS A 56 5.70 -8.93 2.64
CA CYS A 56 4.73 -10.02 2.51
C CYS A 56 4.99 -11.12 3.53
N HIS A 57 6.24 -11.58 3.64
CA HIS A 57 6.64 -12.59 4.61
C HIS A 57 6.39 -12.15 6.05
N HIS A 58 6.77 -10.93 6.42
CA HIS A 58 6.52 -10.43 7.78
C HIS A 58 5.02 -10.37 8.11
N LEU A 59 4.18 -9.89 7.18
CA LEU A 59 2.73 -9.85 7.39
C LEU A 59 2.15 -11.26 7.57
N CYS A 60 2.53 -12.21 6.72
CA CYS A 60 2.07 -13.60 6.83
C CYS A 60 2.56 -14.27 8.11
N LEU A 61 3.84 -14.07 8.46
CA LEU A 61 4.43 -14.58 9.68
C LEU A 61 3.71 -14.02 10.92
N TYR A 62 3.41 -12.73 10.95
CA TYR A 62 2.68 -12.14 12.08
C TYR A 62 1.23 -12.62 12.16
N MET A 63 0.57 -12.93 11.05
CA MET A 63 -0.73 -13.61 11.07
C MET A 63 -0.63 -14.98 11.75
N CYS A 64 0.40 -15.77 11.40
CA CYS A 64 0.67 -17.06 12.05
C CYS A 64 0.99 -16.93 13.54
N ILE A 65 1.94 -16.05 13.91
CA ILE A 65 2.35 -15.86 15.30
C ILE A 65 1.17 -15.38 16.17
N ASN A 66 0.34 -14.47 15.67
CA ASN A 66 -0.81 -13.97 16.41
C ASN A 66 -1.90 -15.04 16.63
N ASN A 67 -1.90 -16.09 15.81
CA ASN A 67 -2.76 -17.27 15.94
C ASN A 67 -2.03 -18.47 16.57
N SER A 68 -0.83 -18.26 17.12
CA SER A 68 0.00 -19.30 17.75
C SER A 68 0.35 -20.48 16.81
N ILE A 69 0.49 -20.20 15.52
CA ILE A 69 0.88 -21.18 14.50
C ILE A 69 2.39 -21.08 14.28
N TYR A 70 3.11 -22.12 14.70
CA TYR A 70 4.57 -22.20 14.57
C TYR A 70 5.03 -23.35 13.66
N ASP A 71 4.17 -24.33 13.43
CA ASP A 71 4.42 -25.53 12.63
C ASP A 71 3.23 -25.82 11.71
N THR A 72 3.39 -26.79 10.81
CA THR A 72 2.31 -27.27 9.94
C THR A 72 1.14 -27.81 10.77
N LEU A 73 -0.07 -27.36 10.46
CA LEU A 73 -1.28 -27.76 11.17
C LEU A 73 -1.88 -29.06 10.61
N GLU A 74 -2.41 -29.91 11.49
CA GLU A 74 -3.19 -31.08 11.08
C GLU A 74 -4.53 -30.70 10.45
N LYS A 75 -5.17 -29.64 10.98
CA LYS A 75 -6.43 -29.10 10.48
C LYS A 75 -6.21 -27.75 9.83
N GLN A 76 -6.86 -27.53 8.69
CA GLN A 76 -6.75 -26.29 7.96
C GLN A 76 -7.31 -25.11 8.77
N CYS A 77 -6.50 -24.07 8.94
CA CYS A 77 -6.89 -22.81 9.56
C CYS A 77 -7.15 -21.74 8.49
N ILE A 78 -8.21 -20.95 8.65
CA ILE A 78 -8.61 -19.90 7.70
C ILE A 78 -8.33 -18.53 8.30
N PHE A 79 -7.46 -17.75 7.67
CA PHE A 79 -7.19 -16.37 8.05
C PHE A 79 -8.24 -15.40 7.51
N ASN A 80 -8.66 -14.49 8.38
CA ASN A 80 -9.63 -13.45 8.08
C ASN A 80 -9.00 -12.04 8.10
N GLU A 81 -9.83 -11.02 7.95
CA GLU A 81 -9.37 -9.64 7.89
C GLU A 81 -8.88 -9.08 9.23
N GLU A 82 -9.39 -9.61 10.35
CA GLU A 82 -8.96 -9.22 11.70
C GLU A 82 -7.55 -9.74 11.98
N ASP A 83 -7.23 -10.95 11.53
CA ASP A 83 -5.87 -11.51 11.62
C ASP A 83 -4.87 -10.63 10.88
N PHE A 84 -5.25 -10.19 9.68
CA PHE A 84 -4.45 -9.26 8.90
C PHE A 84 -4.28 -7.92 9.63
N ASP A 85 -5.32 -7.36 10.23
CA ASP A 85 -5.24 -6.09 10.97
C ASP A 85 -4.27 -6.20 12.16
N LYS A 86 -4.35 -7.28 12.93
CA LYS A 86 -3.43 -7.57 14.04
C LYS A 86 -1.99 -7.74 13.53
N ALA A 87 -1.81 -8.36 12.38
CA ALA A 87 -0.49 -8.53 11.76
C ALA A 87 0.11 -7.19 11.29
N VAL A 88 -0.70 -6.31 10.70
CA VAL A 88 -0.28 -4.95 10.33
C VAL A 88 0.13 -4.15 11.56
N GLU A 89 -0.62 -4.25 12.66
CA GLU A 89 -0.26 -3.60 13.91
C GLU A 89 1.10 -4.08 14.43
N LYS A 90 1.29 -5.41 14.47
CA LYS A 90 2.56 -6.00 14.90
C LYS A 90 3.72 -5.58 14.00
N TYR A 91 3.51 -5.56 12.68
CA TYR A 91 4.51 -5.08 11.71
C TYR A 91 4.92 -3.63 11.97
N VAL A 92 3.97 -2.74 12.23
CA VAL A 92 4.28 -1.33 12.53
C VAL A 92 5.05 -1.20 13.85
N GLN A 93 4.74 -2.02 14.85
CA GLN A 93 5.42 -2.02 16.15
C GLN A 93 6.84 -2.59 16.07
N SER A 94 7.08 -3.59 15.22
CA SER A 94 8.38 -4.26 15.06
C SER A 94 9.24 -3.67 13.94
N SER A 95 8.73 -2.69 13.19
CA SER A 95 9.48 -2.00 12.15
C SER A 95 10.65 -1.19 12.72
N SER A 96 11.68 -0.98 11.92
CA SER A 96 12.88 -0.27 12.38
C SER A 96 12.60 1.19 12.76
N ASP A 97 13.35 1.67 13.76
CA ASP A 97 13.27 3.07 14.20
C ASP A 97 13.54 4.05 13.08
N SER A 98 14.41 3.69 12.11
CA SER A 98 14.68 4.53 10.95
C SER A 98 13.45 4.74 10.06
N LEU A 99 12.65 3.70 9.79
CA LEU A 99 11.42 3.84 8.99
C LEU A 99 10.39 4.71 9.71
N LYS A 100 10.25 4.48 11.02
CA LYS A 100 9.37 5.26 11.90
C LYS A 100 9.78 6.72 11.94
N GLU A 101 11.06 7.01 12.12
CA GLU A 101 11.60 8.36 12.17
C GLU A 101 11.38 9.12 10.85
N ILE A 102 11.64 8.48 9.70
CA ILE A 102 11.39 9.07 8.37
C ILE A 102 9.92 9.45 8.23
N PHE A 103 9.01 8.53 8.57
CA PHE A 103 7.59 8.76 8.46
C PHE A 103 7.10 9.84 9.43
N ASP A 104 7.52 9.79 10.69
CA ASP A 104 7.12 10.75 11.72
C ASP A 104 7.58 12.16 11.36
N LYS A 105 8.82 12.34 10.88
CA LYS A 105 9.31 13.63 10.35
C LYS A 105 8.44 14.15 9.19
N ALA A 106 8.04 13.27 8.28
CA ALA A 106 7.22 13.64 7.13
C ALA A 106 5.84 14.19 7.58
N VAL A 107 5.14 13.47 8.46
CA VAL A 107 3.76 13.79 8.85
C VAL A 107 3.64 14.79 10.00
N LYS A 108 4.75 15.10 10.69
CA LYS A 108 4.78 16.04 11.81
C LYS A 108 4.34 17.44 11.38
N VAL A 109 3.31 17.97 12.00
CA VAL A 109 2.84 19.34 11.78
C VAL A 109 2.69 20.03 13.14
N GLY A 110 3.34 21.17 13.33
CA GLY A 110 3.32 21.88 14.61
C GLY A 110 1.92 22.34 15.02
N ARG A 111 1.12 22.84 14.07
CA ARG A 111 -0.31 23.12 14.26
C ARG A 111 -1.07 22.69 13.02
N VAL A 112 -2.03 21.78 13.18
CA VAL A 112 -2.98 21.45 12.12
C VAL A 112 -3.88 22.67 11.93
N ARG A 113 -3.87 23.26 10.72
CA ARG A 113 -4.85 24.29 10.33
C ARG A 113 -6.08 23.59 9.76
N LYS A 114 -6.34 23.75 8.45
CA LYS A 114 -7.50 23.15 7.77
C LYS A 114 -7.33 21.65 7.49
N TYR A 115 -6.12 21.18 7.24
CA TYR A 115 -5.80 19.77 7.00
C TYR A 115 -4.31 19.50 7.27
N ASN A 116 -3.96 18.23 7.50
CA ASN A 116 -2.58 17.78 7.57
C ASN A 116 -2.07 17.48 6.14
N ASN A 117 -1.51 18.49 5.47
CA ASN A 117 -1.09 18.39 4.06
C ASN A 117 -0.18 17.19 3.78
N PRO A 118 0.95 16.98 4.51
CA PRO A 118 1.77 15.79 4.30
C PRO A 118 0.97 14.49 4.30
N GLN A 119 0.10 14.32 5.30
CA GLN A 119 -0.66 13.09 5.46
C GLN A 119 -1.66 12.88 4.31
N GLU A 120 -2.35 13.92 3.86
CA GLU A 120 -3.30 13.82 2.74
C GLU A 120 -2.59 13.53 1.41
N ILE A 121 -1.40 14.09 1.20
CA ILE A 121 -0.56 13.80 0.03
C ILE A 121 -0.13 12.33 0.03
N LEU A 122 0.40 11.83 1.15
CA LEU A 122 0.84 10.44 1.24
C LEU A 122 -0.32 9.45 1.08
N LYS A 123 -1.49 9.73 1.66
CA LYS A 123 -2.70 8.93 1.44
C LYS A 123 -3.11 8.87 -0.03
N ALA A 124 -3.13 10.02 -0.70
CA ALA A 124 -3.44 10.08 -2.13
C ALA A 124 -2.45 9.24 -2.94
N PHE A 125 -1.16 9.36 -2.62
CA PHE A 125 -0.10 8.59 -3.25
C PHE A 125 -0.34 7.07 -3.15
N LEU A 126 -0.58 6.59 -1.94
CA LEU A 126 -0.76 5.18 -1.65
C LEU A 126 -2.06 4.60 -2.22
N SER A 127 -3.10 5.43 -2.30
CA SER A 127 -4.41 5.01 -2.80
C SER A 127 -4.45 4.79 -4.32
N LEU A 128 -3.51 5.39 -5.07
CA LEU A 128 -3.42 5.23 -6.53
C LEU A 128 -2.66 3.95 -6.92
N GLY A 129 -1.96 3.30 -6.00
CA GLY A 129 -1.30 2.01 -6.22
C GLY A 129 -0.09 2.04 -7.17
N LYS A 130 0.25 3.20 -7.75
CA LYS A 130 1.41 3.37 -8.64
C LYS A 130 2.69 3.63 -7.84
N ASP A 131 3.83 3.35 -8.45
CA ASP A 131 5.14 3.68 -7.85
C ASP A 131 5.51 5.14 -8.02
N GLY A 132 5.16 5.69 -9.18
CA GLY A 132 5.37 7.09 -9.54
C GLY A 132 4.06 7.79 -9.83
N LEU A 133 3.94 9.04 -9.39
CA LEU A 133 2.79 9.90 -9.68
C LEU A 133 3.21 11.31 -10.08
N ASN A 134 2.51 11.89 -11.05
CA ASN A 134 2.67 13.31 -11.35
C ASN A 134 1.82 14.19 -10.43
N HIS A 135 2.08 15.50 -10.46
CA HIS A 135 1.39 16.49 -9.63
C HIS A 135 -0.14 16.48 -9.81
N ASN A 136 -0.61 16.39 -11.04
CA ASN A 136 -2.05 16.41 -11.37
C ASN A 136 -2.78 15.16 -10.87
N GLU A 137 -2.16 13.98 -10.98
CA GLU A 137 -2.71 12.74 -10.46
C GLU A 137 -2.93 12.82 -8.93
N ILE A 138 -1.93 13.34 -8.21
CA ILE A 138 -1.99 13.53 -6.77
C ILE A 138 -3.10 14.55 -6.43
N LEU A 139 -3.11 15.70 -7.10
CA LEU A 139 -4.11 16.76 -6.86
C LEU A 139 -5.53 16.25 -7.09
N ASN A 140 -5.77 15.59 -8.22
CA ASN A 140 -7.07 15.05 -8.57
C ASN A 140 -7.52 14.01 -7.55
N LYS A 141 -6.61 13.17 -7.05
CA LYS A 141 -6.95 12.20 -6.02
C LYS A 141 -7.29 12.85 -4.69
N ILE A 142 -6.54 13.86 -4.25
CA ILE A 142 -6.88 14.62 -3.03
C ILE A 142 -8.22 15.32 -3.19
N ARG A 143 -8.50 15.90 -4.36
CA ARG A 143 -9.74 16.64 -4.61
C ARG A 143 -10.99 15.76 -4.65
N LYS A 144 -10.86 14.46 -4.89
CA LYS A 144 -11.98 13.52 -4.74
C LYS A 144 -12.50 13.46 -3.29
N THR A 145 -11.63 13.66 -2.29
CA THR A 145 -12.00 13.70 -0.87
C THR A 145 -12.06 15.13 -0.31
N ILE A 146 -11.31 16.07 -0.87
CA ILE A 146 -11.23 17.46 -0.44
C ILE A 146 -11.40 18.38 -1.68
N PRO A 147 -12.63 18.63 -2.16
CA PRO A 147 -12.87 19.29 -3.46
C PRO A 147 -12.12 20.61 -3.66
N ASN A 148 -11.99 21.41 -2.60
CA ASN A 148 -11.34 22.71 -2.62
C ASN A 148 -9.87 22.68 -2.15
N TYR A 149 -9.17 21.55 -2.30
CA TYR A 149 -7.76 21.46 -1.93
C TYR A 149 -6.89 22.41 -2.80
N PRO A 150 -6.14 23.34 -2.18
CA PRO A 150 -5.36 24.34 -2.93
C PRO A 150 -4.16 23.72 -3.64
N GLN A 151 -3.99 24.05 -4.92
CA GLN A 151 -2.85 23.59 -5.71
C GLN A 151 -1.51 24.09 -5.15
N GLY A 152 -1.45 25.35 -4.68
CA GLY A 152 -0.25 25.92 -4.08
C GLY A 152 0.22 25.19 -2.81
N ASN A 153 -0.73 24.62 -2.05
CA ASN A 153 -0.40 23.77 -0.91
C ASN A 153 0.26 22.48 -1.37
N LEU A 154 -0.31 21.80 -2.38
CA LEU A 154 0.30 20.59 -2.93
C LEU A 154 1.74 20.84 -3.34
N THR A 155 1.98 21.89 -4.13
CA THR A 155 3.31 22.25 -4.63
C THR A 155 4.29 22.53 -3.48
N THR A 156 3.86 23.28 -2.47
CA THR A 156 4.70 23.59 -1.31
C THR A 156 5.09 22.33 -0.55
N TYR A 157 4.13 21.46 -0.24
CA TYR A 157 4.38 20.28 0.57
C TYR A 157 5.08 19.15 -0.19
N LEU A 158 4.87 19.00 -1.51
CA LEU A 158 5.67 18.09 -2.33
C LEU A 158 7.14 18.49 -2.34
N LYS A 159 7.46 19.79 -2.37
CA LYS A 159 8.85 20.26 -2.21
C LYS A 159 9.39 19.94 -0.81
N GLN A 160 8.62 20.24 0.24
CA GLN A 160 9.04 19.95 1.61
C GLN A 160 9.30 18.46 1.86
N LEU A 161 8.45 17.57 1.35
CA LEU A 161 8.57 16.12 1.57
C LEU A 161 9.83 15.49 0.94
N GLN A 162 10.55 16.24 0.10
CA GLN A 162 11.85 15.85 -0.45
C GLN A 162 13.02 16.27 0.45
N LEU A 163 12.79 17.15 1.42
CA LEU A 163 13.86 17.72 2.23
C LEU A 163 14.18 16.83 3.46
N PRO A 164 15.44 16.84 3.94
CA PRO A 164 15.85 16.05 5.10
C PRO A 164 15.06 16.35 6.38
N GLU A 165 14.61 17.58 6.57
CA GLU A 165 13.80 17.99 7.74
C GLU A 165 12.44 17.28 7.79
N ARG A 166 11.98 16.79 6.63
CA ARG A 166 10.77 15.96 6.47
C ARG A 166 11.09 14.49 6.23
N GLY A 167 12.31 14.06 6.52
CA GLY A 167 12.79 12.70 6.32
C GLY A 167 13.05 12.34 4.86
N ALA A 168 13.00 13.30 3.93
CA ALA A 168 13.15 13.08 2.49
C ALA A 168 12.32 11.88 1.97
N ILE A 169 11.08 11.77 2.46
CA ILE A 169 10.22 10.60 2.23
C ILE A 169 9.84 10.44 0.74
N LEU A 170 9.80 11.54 -0.01
CA LEU A 170 9.57 11.55 -1.45
C LEU A 170 10.83 11.99 -2.20
N ARG A 171 10.97 11.52 -3.44
CA ARG A 171 11.94 12.02 -4.42
C ARG A 171 11.19 12.47 -5.68
N TYR A 172 11.76 13.41 -6.42
CA TYR A 172 11.21 13.90 -7.68
C TYR A 172 12.18 13.64 -8.82
N ASP A 173 11.66 13.03 -9.88
CA ASP A 173 12.35 12.91 -11.16
C ASP A 173 11.93 14.10 -12.04
N ALA A 174 12.87 15.02 -12.24
CA ALA A 174 12.65 16.23 -13.03
C ALA A 174 12.47 15.95 -14.53
N ASN A 175 13.05 14.86 -15.05
CA ASN A 175 12.94 14.51 -16.47
C ASN A 175 11.55 13.95 -16.77
N ALA A 176 11.03 13.12 -15.86
CA ALA A 176 9.71 12.49 -16.02
C ALA A 176 8.56 13.36 -15.48
N GLY A 177 8.84 14.30 -14.57
CA GLY A 177 7.81 15.05 -13.86
C GLY A 177 7.07 14.20 -12.81
N ILE A 178 7.74 13.19 -12.26
CA ILE A 178 7.13 12.15 -11.43
C ILE A 178 7.74 12.15 -10.02
N TYR A 179 6.88 12.09 -9.01
CA TYR A 179 7.26 11.88 -7.63
C TYR A 179 7.24 10.39 -7.30
N TYR A 180 8.15 9.93 -6.45
CA TYR A 180 8.22 8.56 -5.94
C TYR A 180 8.44 8.58 -4.44
N PHE A 181 8.06 7.51 -3.75
CA PHE A 181 8.64 7.26 -2.43
C PHE A 181 10.16 7.06 -2.56
N TYR A 182 10.91 7.58 -1.59
CA TYR A 182 12.37 7.42 -1.56
C TYR A 182 12.79 5.95 -1.51
N SER A 183 12.04 5.14 -0.76
CA SER A 183 12.26 3.70 -0.63
C SER A 183 10.93 2.94 -0.61
N PRO A 184 10.84 1.78 -1.29
CA PRO A 184 9.70 0.86 -1.19
C PRO A 184 9.38 0.45 0.25
N PHE A 185 10.38 0.31 1.13
CA PHE A 185 10.16 -0.04 2.53
C PHE A 185 9.42 1.06 3.29
N VAL A 186 9.76 2.32 2.99
CA VAL A 186 9.07 3.48 3.58
C VAL A 186 7.66 3.60 3.04
N LYS A 187 7.43 3.28 1.75
CA LYS A 187 6.09 3.20 1.14
C LYS A 187 5.21 2.17 1.87
N ALA A 188 5.72 0.95 2.05
CA ALA A 188 5.01 -0.13 2.74
C ALA A 188 4.69 0.26 4.19
N TYR A 189 5.68 0.79 4.92
CA TYR A 189 5.48 1.28 6.29
C TYR A 189 4.42 2.38 6.37
N ALA A 190 4.50 3.39 5.50
CA ALA A 190 3.52 4.47 5.43
C ALA A 190 2.11 3.95 5.15
N HIS A 191 1.98 2.93 4.28
CA HIS A 191 0.69 2.29 3.99
C HIS A 191 0.10 1.60 5.21
N CYS A 192 0.91 0.83 5.94
CA CYS A 192 0.51 0.19 7.20
C CYS A 192 0.03 1.22 8.24
N VAL A 193 0.81 2.27 8.48
CA VAL A 193 0.51 3.28 9.50
C VAL A 193 -0.74 4.11 9.15
N LEU A 194 -0.86 4.57 7.91
CA LEU A 194 -1.96 5.45 7.50
C LEU A 194 -3.29 4.72 7.41
N THR A 195 -3.28 3.42 7.10
CA THR A 195 -4.51 2.62 7.05
C THR A 195 -4.99 2.20 8.44
N LYS A 196 -4.08 2.03 9.42
CA LYS A 196 -4.46 1.85 10.84
C LYS A 196 -5.26 3.05 11.35
N ARG A 197 -4.81 4.27 11.03
CA ARG A 197 -5.45 5.52 11.47
C ARG A 197 -6.83 5.77 10.86
N THR A 198 -7.18 5.09 9.77
CA THR A 198 -8.53 5.18 9.17
C THR A 198 -9.53 4.24 9.80
N LYS A 199 -9.12 3.13 10.43
CA LYS A 199 -10.03 2.21 11.13
C LYS A 199 -10.44 2.69 12.53
N THR A 200 -9.64 3.57 13.16
CA THR A 200 -9.93 4.12 14.50
C THR A 200 -10.82 5.37 14.48
N LYS A 201 -11.28 5.80 13.31
CA LYS A 201 -12.39 6.75 13.16
C LYS A 201 -13.48 5.99 12.42
N ASP A 202 -14.61 5.74 13.05
CA ASP A 202 -15.77 5.12 12.42
C ASP A 202 -16.01 5.72 11.04
N VAL A 203 -15.80 4.89 10.02
CA VAL A 203 -16.30 5.11 8.68
C VAL A 203 -16.86 3.76 8.28
N ASP A 204 -18.18 3.63 8.46
CA ASP A 204 -18.97 2.70 7.68
C ASP A 204 -18.57 2.89 6.22
N ILE A 205 -17.91 1.87 5.66
CA ILE A 205 -17.71 1.81 4.22
C ILE A 205 -19.06 1.37 3.67
N ASP A 206 -19.95 2.33 3.46
CA ASP A 206 -21.11 2.12 2.60
C ASP A 206 -20.56 1.85 1.20
N PHE A 207 -20.62 0.59 0.81
CA PHE A 207 -20.51 0.18 -0.57
C PHE A 207 -21.85 0.52 -1.25
N GLU A 208 -22.10 1.81 -1.52
CA GLU A 208 -23.10 2.19 -2.50
C GLU A 208 -22.58 1.80 -3.88
N VAL A 209 -22.78 0.53 -4.26
CA VAL A 209 -22.92 0.20 -5.67
C VAL A 209 -24.28 0.75 -6.06
N PRO A 210 -24.39 1.69 -7.01
CA PRO A 210 -25.68 2.11 -7.51
C PRO A 210 -26.41 0.85 -8.01
N LEU A 211 -27.55 0.50 -7.40
CA LEU A 211 -28.35 -0.68 -7.79
C LEU A 211 -28.67 -0.67 -9.29
N GLU A 212 -28.72 0.52 -9.90
CA GLU A 212 -28.90 0.74 -11.33
C GLU A 212 -27.75 0.21 -12.20
N ASP A 213 -26.51 0.20 -11.69
CA ASP A 213 -25.36 -0.35 -12.44
C ASP A 213 -25.25 -1.86 -12.29
N LEU A 214 -25.68 -2.41 -11.14
CA LEU A 214 -25.74 -3.85 -10.91
C LEU A 214 -26.83 -4.51 -11.79
N THR A 215 -28.01 -3.89 -11.87
CA THR A 215 -29.12 -4.36 -12.71
C THR A 215 -28.74 -4.35 -14.19
N LYS A 216 -28.10 -3.27 -14.69
CA LYS A 216 -27.59 -3.22 -16.07
C LYS A 216 -26.56 -4.31 -16.37
N THR A 217 -25.70 -4.62 -15.39
CA THR A 217 -24.65 -5.64 -15.57
C THR A 217 -25.25 -7.04 -15.59
N ILE A 218 -26.24 -7.31 -14.73
CA ILE A 218 -26.97 -8.58 -14.69
C ILE A 218 -27.78 -8.77 -15.99
N ASP A 219 -28.49 -7.74 -16.46
CA ASP A 219 -29.25 -7.82 -17.71
C ASP A 219 -28.35 -8.09 -18.93
N LYS A 220 -27.16 -7.46 -18.97
CA LYS A 220 -26.20 -7.70 -20.04
C LYS A 220 -25.67 -9.13 -20.01
N LEU A 221 -25.41 -9.69 -18.83
CA LEU A 221 -24.95 -11.07 -18.67
C LEU A 221 -26.04 -12.09 -18.99
N LEU A 222 -27.29 -11.81 -18.67
CA LEU A 222 -28.43 -12.68 -19.00
C LEU A 222 -28.68 -12.71 -20.51
N LYS A 223 -28.63 -11.56 -21.20
CA LYS A 223 -28.77 -11.50 -22.66
C LYS A 223 -27.68 -12.27 -23.39
N LEU A 224 -26.42 -12.12 -22.94
CA LEU A 224 -25.30 -12.88 -23.50
C LEU A 224 -25.43 -14.39 -23.28
N LYS A 225 -26.15 -14.84 -22.25
CA LYS A 225 -26.35 -16.26 -22.00
C LYS A 225 -27.48 -16.85 -22.87
N ILE A 226 -28.54 -16.07 -23.10
CA ILE A 226 -29.65 -16.46 -23.99
C ILE A 226 -29.18 -16.52 -25.45
N GLU A 227 -28.33 -15.59 -25.90
CA GLU A 227 -27.77 -15.58 -27.27
C GLU A 227 -26.75 -16.70 -27.55
N ASN A 228 -26.23 -17.38 -26.52
CA ASN A 228 -25.30 -18.51 -26.67
C ASN A 228 -25.99 -19.88 -26.53
N ASP A 229 -27.29 -19.91 -26.23
CA ASP A 229 -28.11 -21.13 -26.10
C ASP A 229 -29.12 -21.29 -27.27
N GLU A 230 -29.04 -20.46 -28.33
CA GLU A 230 -29.70 -20.63 -29.65
C GLU A 230 -28.68 -21.05 -30.73
#